data_AF-A0A959THG1-F1
#
_entry.id   AF-A0A959THG1-F1
#
_cell.length_a   1.000
_cell.length_b   1.000
_cell.length_c   1.000
_cell.angle_alpha   90.00
_cell.angle_beta   90.00
_cell.angle_gamma   90.00
#
_symmetry.space_group_name_H-M   'P 1'
#
loop_
_entity.id
_entity.type
_entity.pdbx_description
1 polymer ?
#
loop_
_entity_poly.entity_id
_entity_poly.type
_entity_poly.pdbx_seq_one_letter_code
_entity_poly.pdbx_strand_id
1 'polypeptide(L)'
;VAEAEGVAVTWMDLDRLPRDLDRIGPYGEPGPEVLELVSTHVDPFRHLVFVLPEYNGSFPGILKLFMDTVHPRHFQGKRVALVGVSDGRAGNLRG
;
A
#
# COMPACT_ATOMS: atom_id res chain seq x y z
N VAL A 1 -15.06 10.89 -5.07
CA VAL A 1 -15.99 10.89 -3.90
C VAL A 1 -15.32 11.55 -2.71
N ALA A 2 -14.23 11.03 -2.13
CA ALA A 2 -13.55 11.69 -0.99
C ALA A 2 -13.13 13.15 -1.26
N GLU A 3 -12.48 13.42 -2.39
CA GLU A 3 -12.11 14.78 -2.79
C GLU A 3 -13.33 15.69 -3.02
N ALA A 4 -14.44 15.12 -3.50
CA ALA A 4 -15.70 15.85 -3.71
C ALA A 4 -16.38 16.22 -2.38
N GLU A 5 -16.11 15.45 -1.31
CA GLU A 5 -16.50 15.75 0.07
C GLU A 5 -15.47 16.67 0.78
N GLY A 6 -14.51 17.24 0.03
CA GLY A 6 -13.48 18.15 0.57
C GLY A 6 -12.38 17.47 1.38
N VAL A 7 -12.27 16.13 1.33
CA VAL A 7 -11.19 15.38 1.99
C VAL A 7 -9.93 15.50 1.15
N ALA A 8 -8.83 15.94 1.77
CA ALA A 8 -7.52 15.94 1.12
C ALA A 8 -7.05 14.50 0.88
N VAL A 9 -6.74 14.19 -0.38
CA VAL A 9 -6.28 12.86 -0.80
C VAL A 9 -4.91 13.00 -1.44
N THR A 10 -4.05 12.00 -1.22
CA THR A 10 -2.79 11.84 -1.93
C THR A 10 -2.77 10.44 -2.53
N TRP A 11 -2.47 10.38 -3.82
CA TRP A 11 -2.43 9.13 -4.58
C TRP A 11 -1.01 8.56 -4.57
N MET A 12 -0.91 7.26 -4.33
CA MET A 12 0.34 6.51 -4.44
C MET A 12 0.11 5.33 -5.38
N ASP A 13 0.96 5.22 -6.38
CA ASP A 13 0.94 4.12 -7.34
C ASP A 13 1.96 3.05 -6.92
N LEU A 14 1.48 1.83 -6.65
CA LEU A 14 2.34 0.71 -6.24
C LEU A 14 3.25 0.23 -7.37
N ASP A 15 2.94 0.52 -8.63
CA ASP A 15 3.81 0.19 -9.77
C ASP A 15 5.05 1.11 -9.85
N ARG A 16 5.04 2.22 -9.10
CA ARG A 16 6.15 3.18 -9.03
C ARG A 16 7.06 2.96 -7.83
N LEU A 17 6.92 1.83 -7.15
CA LEU A 17 7.86 1.46 -6.08
C LEU A 17 9.28 1.32 -6.63
N PRO A 18 10.31 1.58 -5.81
CA PRO A 18 11.70 1.36 -6.20
C PRO A 18 11.90 -0.06 -6.76
N ARG A 19 12.59 -0.19 -7.90
CA ARG A 19 12.76 -1.50 -8.56
C ARG A 19 13.52 -2.52 -7.71
N ASP A 20 14.38 -2.05 -6.81
CA ASP A 20 15.20 -2.89 -5.94
C ASP A 20 14.60 -3.03 -4.52
N LEU A 21 13.30 -2.70 -4.34
CA LEU A 21 12.64 -2.69 -3.02
C LEU A 21 12.69 -4.06 -2.33
N ASP A 22 12.64 -5.15 -3.08
CA ASP A 22 12.81 -6.53 -2.61
C ASP A 22 14.18 -6.79 -1.98
N ARG A 23 15.20 -6.02 -2.36
CA ARG A 23 16.56 -6.13 -1.85
C ARG A 23 16.85 -5.17 -0.70
N ILE A 24 16.35 -3.94 -0.78
CA ILE A 24 16.68 -2.85 0.14
C ILE A 24 15.65 -2.65 1.27
N GLY A 25 14.50 -3.32 1.16
CA GLY A 25 13.34 -3.10 2.02
C GLY A 25 13.18 -4.10 3.15
N PRO A 26 12.80 -5.35 2.85
CA PRO A 26 12.34 -6.31 3.88
C PRO A 26 13.47 -6.86 4.76
N TYR A 27 14.74 -6.63 4.41
CA TYR A 27 15.89 -7.18 5.11
C TYR A 27 16.87 -6.07 5.49
N GLY A 28 17.25 -6.01 6.77
CA GLY A 28 18.25 -5.07 7.26
C GLY A 28 17.71 -3.67 7.58
N GLU A 29 18.59 -2.67 7.54
CA GLU A 29 18.20 -1.27 7.77
C GLU A 29 17.59 -0.67 6.49
N PRO A 30 16.46 0.05 6.59
CA PRO A 30 15.78 0.60 5.42
C PRO A 30 16.66 1.66 4.73
N GLY A 31 16.84 1.50 3.42
CA GLY A 31 17.54 2.48 2.59
C GLY A 31 16.83 3.83 2.51
N PRO A 32 17.51 4.89 2.03
CA PRO A 32 16.94 6.23 1.89
C PRO A 32 15.62 6.27 1.12
N GLU A 33 15.50 5.45 0.07
CA GLU A 33 14.31 5.36 -0.78
C GLU A 33 13.09 4.85 0.01
N VAL A 34 13.30 3.90 0.93
CA VAL A 34 12.25 3.38 1.81
C VAL A 34 11.84 4.44 2.82
N LEU A 35 12.80 5.16 3.39
CA LEU A 35 12.53 6.24 4.35
C LEU A 35 11.75 7.39 3.70
N GLU A 36 12.11 7.78 2.47
CA GLU A 36 11.38 8.78 1.69
C GLU A 36 9.96 8.32 1.36
N LEU A 37 9.81 7.07 0.92
CA LEU A 37 8.52 6.46 0.64
C LEU A 37 7.59 6.54 1.86
N VAL A 38 8.09 6.12 3.03
CA VAL A 38 7.35 6.08 4.29
C VAL A 38 7.00 7.48 4.77
N SER A 39 7.98 8.39 4.80
CA SER A 39 7.77 9.77 5.26
C SER A 39 6.81 10.56 4.36
N THR A 40 6.72 10.21 3.08
CA THR A 40 5.85 10.89 2.11
C THR A 40 4.45 10.29 2.07
N HIS A 41 4.33 8.96 2.05
CA HIS A 41 3.07 8.28 1.70
C HIS A 41 2.44 7.48 2.85
N VAL A 42 3.15 7.28 3.96
CA VAL A 42 2.65 6.48 5.09
C VAL A 42 2.48 7.34 6.32
N ASP A 43 3.56 7.94 6.83
CA ASP A 43 3.59 8.63 8.13
C ASP A 43 2.57 9.78 8.26
N PRO A 44 2.38 10.66 7.25
CA PRO A 44 1.46 11.79 7.36
C PRO A 44 -0.01 11.39 7.47
N PHE A 45 -0.38 10.17 7.05
CA PHE A 45 -1.78 9.79 6.86
C PHE A 45 -2.32 8.94 8.00
N ARG A 46 -3.42 9.36 8.63
CA ARG A 46 -4.11 8.53 9.63
C ARG A 46 -4.99 7.43 9.00
N HIS A 47 -5.37 7.63 7.74
CA HIS A 47 -6.26 6.76 6.98
C HIS A 47 -5.57 6.33 5.69
N LEU A 48 -5.53 5.03 5.42
CA LEU A 48 -4.98 4.47 4.19
C LEU A 48 -6.06 3.65 3.49
N VAL A 49 -6.20 3.84 2.17
CA VAL A 49 -7.14 3.08 1.33
C VAL A 49 -6.33 2.40 0.25
N PHE A 50 -6.34 1.07 0.24
CA PHE A 50 -5.69 0.27 -0.79
C PHE A 50 -6.74 -0.19 -1.78
N VAL A 51 -6.61 0.23 -3.05
CA VAL A 51 -7.48 -0.20 -4.15
C VAL A 51 -6.67 -1.11 -5.04
N LEU A 52 -7.02 -2.40 -5.10
CA LEU A 52 -6.16 -3.43 -5.68
C LEU A 52 -6.96 -4.41 -6.56
N PRO A 53 -6.38 -4.85 -7.68
CA PRO A 53 -6.98 -5.92 -8.48
C PRO A 53 -6.86 -7.27 -7.76
N GLU A 54 -7.82 -8.19 -7.97
CA GLU A 54 -7.62 -9.61 -7.66
C GLU A 54 -6.54 -10.19 -8.58
N TYR A 55 -5.51 -10.77 -7.99
CA TYR A 55 -4.46 -11.50 -8.69
C TYR A 55 -4.39 -12.93 -8.16
N ASN A 56 -4.70 -13.90 -9.02
CA ASN A 56 -4.73 -15.33 -8.67
C ASN A 56 -5.57 -15.64 -7.42
N GLY A 57 -6.71 -14.95 -7.25
CA GLY A 57 -7.62 -15.17 -6.13
C GLY A 57 -7.16 -14.57 -4.80
N SER A 58 -6.26 -13.57 -4.82
CA SER A 58 -5.83 -12.82 -3.66
C SER A 58 -5.39 -11.40 -4.04
N PHE A 59 -4.82 -10.65 -3.10
CA PHE A 59 -4.21 -9.37 -3.38
C PHE A 59 -2.87 -9.52 -4.12
N PRO A 60 -2.43 -8.51 -4.90
CA PRO A 60 -1.18 -8.60 -5.66
C PRO A 60 0.06 -8.68 -4.77
N GLY A 61 1.07 -9.44 -5.22
CA GLY A 61 2.34 -9.59 -4.49
C GLY A 61 3.08 -8.27 -4.25
N ILE A 62 2.88 -7.25 -5.09
CA ILE A 62 3.47 -5.92 -4.91
C ILE A 62 2.98 -5.23 -3.62
N LEU A 63 1.72 -5.45 -3.21
CA LEU A 63 1.24 -4.97 -1.92
C LEU A 63 1.97 -5.68 -0.77
N LYS A 64 2.16 -7.00 -0.88
CA LYS A 64 2.90 -7.76 0.14
C LYS A 64 4.30 -7.22 0.31
N LEU A 65 5.00 -6.99 -0.81
CA LEU A 65 6.36 -6.46 -0.82
C LEU A 65 6.43 -5.07 -0.16
N PHE A 66 5.49 -4.19 -0.48
CA PHE A 66 5.37 -2.89 0.18
C PHE A 66 5.19 -3.03 1.70
N MET A 67 4.25 -3.87 2.13
CA MET A 67 3.97 -4.07 3.56
C MET A 67 5.15 -4.70 4.31
N ASP A 68 5.89 -5.60 3.68
CA ASP A 68 7.08 -6.23 4.29
C ASP A 68 8.25 -5.26 4.41
N THR A 69 8.31 -4.27 3.51
CA THR A 69 9.36 -3.25 3.49
C THR A 69 9.13 -2.17 4.56
N VAL A 70 7.87 -1.80 4.79
CA VAL A 70 7.53 -0.74 5.74
C VAL A 70 7.45 -1.31 7.16
N HIS A 71 8.34 -0.86 8.05
CA HIS A 71 8.37 -1.36 9.42
C HIS A 71 6.99 -1.20 10.12
N PRO A 72 6.44 -2.23 10.80
CA PRO A 72 5.07 -2.24 11.31
C PRO A 72 4.68 -1.06 12.21
N ARG A 73 5.65 -0.46 12.91
CA ARG A 73 5.46 0.76 13.71
C ARG A 73 4.79 1.89 12.92
N HIS A 74 5.09 2.01 11.63
CA HIS A 74 4.54 3.07 10.78
C HIS A 74 3.05 2.86 10.48
N PHE A 75 2.50 1.66 10.71
CA PHE A 75 1.05 1.42 10.56
C PHE A 75 0.27 1.53 11.88
N GLN A 76 0.94 1.69 13.02
CA GLN A 76 0.28 1.69 14.32
C GLN A 76 -0.71 2.85 14.46
N GLY A 77 -1.94 2.52 14.87
CA GLY A 77 -3.01 3.49 15.08
C GLY A 77 -3.65 4.07 13.80
N LYS A 78 -3.16 3.67 12.61
CA LYS A 78 -3.76 4.05 11.32
C LYS A 78 -5.00 3.19 11.04
N ARG A 79 -6.01 3.78 10.40
CA ARG A 79 -7.20 3.06 9.92
C ARG A 79 -6.98 2.69 8.46
N VAL A 80 -7.24 1.44 8.12
CA VAL A 80 -6.99 0.91 6.79
C VAL A 80 -8.28 0.36 6.19
N ALA A 81 -8.52 0.67 4.91
CA ALA A 81 -9.53 0.03 4.10
C ALA A 81 -8.86 -0.69 2.92
N LEU A 82 -9.32 -1.90 2.63
CA LEU A 82 -8.92 -2.68 1.46
C LEU A 82 -10.13 -2.77 0.52
N VAL A 83 -9.94 -2.33 -0.71
CA VAL A 83 -10.96 -2.32 -1.76
C VAL A 83 -10.45 -3.18 -2.90
N GLY A 84 -11.08 -4.33 -3.07
CA GLY A 84 -10.79 -5.25 -4.15
C GLY A 84 -11.53 -4.91 -5.45
N VAL A 85 -10.85 -5.08 -6.59
CA VAL A 85 -11.41 -4.93 -7.94
C VAL A 85 -11.20 -6.21 -8.72
N SER A 86 -12.29 -6.83 -9.20
CA SER A 86 -12.22 -8.08 -9.96
C SER A 86 -13.37 -8.17 -10.95
N ASP A 87 -13.06 -8.67 -12.14
CA ASP A 87 -14.05 -9.05 -13.16
C ASP A 87 -14.59 -10.47 -12.91
N GLY A 88 -14.07 -11.17 -11.90
CA GLY A 88 -14.49 -12.50 -11.51
C GLY A 88 -15.87 -12.48 -10.84
N ARG A 89 -16.64 -13.56 -11.03
CA ARG A 89 -18.00 -13.71 -10.47
C ARG A 89 -18.07 -13.50 -8.95
N ALA A 90 -16.98 -13.77 -8.24
CA ALA A 90 -16.91 -13.66 -6.78
C ALA A 90 -16.44 -12.29 -6.28
N GLY A 91 -15.93 -11.41 -7.15
CA GLY A 91 -15.57 -10.02 -6.86
C GLY A 91 -14.60 -9.81 -5.69
N ASN A 92 -13.35 -10.32 -5.74
CA ASN A 92 -12.36 -10.26 -4.64
C ASN A 92 -12.78 -10.97 -3.35
N LEU A 93 -13.63 -12.00 -3.40
CA LEU A 93 -14.09 -12.68 -2.18
C LEU A 93 -12.95 -13.17 -1.24
N ARG A 94 -11.75 -13.37 -1.77
CA ARG A 94 -10.57 -13.92 -1.07
C ARG A 94 -9.40 -12.93 -0.93
N GLY A 95 -9.59 -11.68 -1.34
CA GLY A 95 -8.55 -10.67 -1.33
C GLY A 95 -8.64 -9.81 -2.56
#